data_AF-A0A2N5IBI4-F1
#
_entry.id   AF-A0A2N5IBI4-F1
#
_cell.length_a   1.000
_cell.length_b   1.000
_cell.length_c   1.000
_cell.angle_alpha   90.00
_cell.angle_beta   90.00
_cell.angle_gamma   90.00
#
_symmetry.space_group_name_H-M   'P 1'
#
loop_
_entity.id
_entity.type
_entity.pdbx_description
1 polymer ?
#
loop_
_entity_poly.entity_id
_entity_poly.type
_entity_poly.pdbx_seq_one_letter_code
_entity_poly.pdbx_strand_id
1 'polypeptide(L)'
;MENHVLVGCIQTLNKVIRTRFFYVSKETNEVKDVTLELCNAIENFNDHARKIRDTGEYAMFIPYDFKDGLAEYSFGCGLSHYLQRNEFENIITRSQKELSFPLEKCRISMYTPDDVKHILSCQGVFDMNITQSLKERFGIKEIA
;
A
#
# COMPACT_ATOMS: atom_id res chain seq x y z
N MET A 1 2.87 -0.83 -20.86
CA MET A 1 2.38 0.01 -19.74
C MET A 1 1.95 -0.92 -18.64
N GLU A 2 2.35 -0.68 -17.39
CA GLU A 2 1.93 -1.55 -16.28
C GLU A 2 0.44 -1.33 -15.99
N ASN A 3 -0.31 -2.42 -15.89
CA ASN A 3 -1.76 -2.40 -15.68
C ASN A 3 -2.16 -2.27 -14.21
N HIS A 4 -1.24 -2.47 -13.27
CA HIS A 4 -1.50 -2.56 -11.84
C HIS A 4 -0.54 -1.67 -11.05
N VAL A 5 -1.08 -0.80 -10.18
CA VAL A 5 -0.29 0.11 -9.35
C VAL A 5 -0.80 0.06 -7.91
N LEU A 6 0.11 -0.12 -6.95
CA LEU A 6 -0.15 0.11 -5.54
C LEU A 6 0.25 1.55 -5.22
N VAL A 7 -0.73 2.39 -4.91
CA VAL A 7 -0.54 3.81 -4.64
C VAL A 7 -0.59 4.06 -3.14
N GLY A 8 0.50 4.55 -2.55
CA GLY A 8 0.51 5.02 -1.17
C GLY A 8 0.31 6.52 -1.12
N CYS A 9 -0.82 6.98 -0.60
CA CYS A 9 -1.10 8.39 -0.30
C CYS A 9 -0.75 8.66 1.16
N ILE A 10 0.27 9.50 1.40
CA ILE A 10 0.79 9.78 2.73
C ILE A 10 0.04 10.95 3.35
N GLN A 11 -0.55 10.75 4.53
CA GLN A 11 -1.23 11.78 5.30
C GLN A 11 -0.26 12.63 6.12
N THR A 12 0.74 11.98 6.72
CA THR A 12 1.78 12.65 7.51
C THR A 12 3.13 12.02 7.25
N LEU A 13 4.16 12.88 7.14
CA LEU A 13 5.54 12.50 6.89
C LEU A 13 6.45 13.12 7.96
N ASN A 14 6.31 12.68 9.21
CA ASN A 14 7.17 13.12 10.33
C ASN A 14 7.86 11.91 10.95
N LYS A 15 8.04 11.84 12.28
CA LYS A 15 8.57 10.65 12.98
C LYS A 15 7.79 9.36 12.66
N VAL A 16 6.49 9.48 12.42
CA VAL A 16 5.61 8.40 11.96
C VAL A 16 5.06 8.77 10.59
N ILE A 17 5.16 7.83 9.66
CA ILE A 17 4.50 7.89 8.37
C ILE A 17 3.13 7.25 8.54
N ARG A 18 2.08 7.94 8.08
CA ARG A 18 0.71 7.42 8.04
C ARG A 18 0.24 7.41 6.61
N THR A 19 -0.03 6.24 6.05
CA THR A 19 -0.28 6.06 4.61
C THR A 19 -1.58 5.33 4.38
N ARG A 20 -2.39 5.81 3.43
CA ARG A 20 -3.52 5.10 2.87
C ARG A 20 -3.11 4.48 1.54
N PHE A 21 -3.36 3.19 1.37
CA PHE A 21 -2.97 2.45 0.17
C PHE A 21 -4.17 2.17 -0.73
N PHE A 22 -3.99 2.45 -2.01
CA PHE A 22 -4.97 2.18 -3.05
C PHE A 22 -4.38 1.26 -4.11
N TYR A 23 -5.13 0.24 -4.49
CA TYR A 23 -4.87 -0.52 -5.70
C TYR A 23 -5.53 0.19 -6.89
N VAL A 24 -4.79 0.36 -7.97
CA VAL A 24 -5.24 0.97 -9.22
C VAL A 24 -5.01 -0.02 -10.36
N SER A 25 -6.09 -0.41 -11.03
CA SER A 25 -6.06 -1.33 -12.17
C SER A 25 -6.56 -0.63 -13.43
N LYS A 26 -5.68 -0.47 -14.41
CA LYS A 26 -6.07 0.03 -15.74
C LYS A 26 -6.84 -1.01 -16.55
N GLU A 27 -6.63 -2.29 -16.25
CA GLU A 27 -7.27 -3.40 -16.95
C GLU A 27 -8.73 -3.56 -16.53
N THR A 28 -9.01 -3.50 -15.23
CA THR A 28 -10.37 -3.60 -14.69
C THR A 28 -11.02 -2.24 -14.45
N ASN A 29 -10.31 -1.15 -14.77
CA ASN A 29 -10.76 0.22 -14.58
C ASN A 29 -11.15 0.54 -13.12
N GLU A 30 -10.40 -0.04 -12.18
CA GLU A 30 -10.73 -0.07 -10.76
C GLU A 30 -9.75 0.77 -9.94
N VAL A 31 -10.27 1.44 -8.92
CA VAL A 31 -9.48 1.98 -7.81
C VAL A 31 -10.11 1.51 -6.52
N LYS A 32 -9.35 0.78 -5.71
CA LYS A 32 -9.80 0.16 -4.46
C LYS A 32 -8.90 0.56 -3.30
N ASP A 33 -9.49 0.95 -2.17
CA ASP A 33 -8.74 1.08 -0.91
C ASP A 33 -8.38 -0.32 -0.40
N VAL A 34 -7.08 -0.57 -0.27
CA VAL A 34 -6.52 -1.87 0.14
C VAL A 34 -5.70 -1.74 1.43
N THR A 35 -5.85 -0.64 2.17
CA THR A 35 -5.00 -0.34 3.33
C THR A 35 -5.10 -1.42 4.42
N LEU A 36 -6.33 -1.75 4.84
CA LEU A 36 -6.57 -2.79 5.85
C LEU A 36 -6.12 -4.17 5.35
N GLU A 37 -6.49 -4.49 4.11
CA GLU A 37 -6.19 -5.76 3.46
C GLU A 37 -4.68 -6.01 3.37
N LEU A 38 -3.92 -4.98 2.98
CA LEU A 38 -2.46 -5.01 2.91
C LEU A 38 -1.82 -5.16 4.31
N CYS A 39 -2.31 -4.43 5.31
CA CYS A 39 -1.78 -4.54 6.67
C CYS A 39 -2.02 -5.92 7.28
N ASN A 40 -3.19 -6.52 7.05
CA ASN A 40 -3.49 -7.88 7.52
C ASN A 40 -2.58 -8.92 6.84
N ALA A 41 -2.35 -8.80 5.53
CA ALA A 41 -1.43 -9.65 4.81
C ALA A 41 0.01 -9.54 5.36
N ILE A 42 0.45 -8.31 5.66
CA ILE A 42 1.74 -8.06 6.31
C ILE A 42 1.79 -8.68 7.71
N GLU A 43 0.72 -8.60 8.49
CA GLU A 43 0.69 -9.17 9.83
C GLU A 43 0.79 -10.70 9.81
N ASN A 44 0.12 -11.36 8.86
CA ASN A 44 0.28 -12.80 8.63
C ASN A 44 1.71 -13.17 8.22
N PHE A 45 2.34 -12.36 7.36
CA PHE A 45 3.75 -12.52 7.02
C PHE A 45 4.64 -12.39 8.27
N ASN A 46 4.40 -11.37 9.11
CA ASN A 46 5.13 -11.14 10.36
C ASN A 46 4.91 -12.27 11.37
N ASP A 47 3.71 -12.84 11.47
CA ASP A 47 3.40 -14.01 12.31
C ASP A 47 4.23 -15.23 11.92
N HIS A 48 4.42 -15.43 10.62
CA HIS A 48 5.29 -16.48 10.13
C HIS A 48 6.76 -16.18 10.44
N ALA A 49 7.21 -14.94 10.24
CA ALA A 49 8.56 -14.51 10.57
C ALA A 49 8.88 -14.67 12.08
N ARG A 50 7.91 -14.43 12.97
CA ARG A 50 8.05 -14.68 14.42
C ARG A 50 8.39 -16.15 14.70
N LYS A 51 7.67 -17.08 14.06
CA LYS A 51 7.91 -18.53 14.23
C LYS A 51 9.29 -18.97 13.74
N ILE A 52 9.81 -18.34 12.67
CA ILE A 52 11.19 -18.58 12.19
C ILE A 52 12.19 -18.03 13.21
N ARG A 53 11.96 -16.84 13.75
CA ARG A 53 12.85 -16.26 14.75
C ARG A 53 12.95 -17.10 16.02
N ASP A 54 11.87 -17.77 16.39
CA ASP A 54 11.84 -18.69 17.54
C ASP A 54 12.73 -19.93 17.35
N THR A 55 13.14 -20.26 16.11
CA THR A 55 14.14 -21.30 15.83
C THR A 55 15.59 -20.80 15.92
N GLY A 56 15.79 -19.50 16.18
CA GLY A 56 17.10 -18.84 16.19
C GLY A 56 17.57 -18.34 14.82
N GLU A 57 16.75 -18.50 13.78
CA GLU A 57 17.04 -18.01 12.43
C GLU A 57 16.67 -16.54 12.26
N TYR A 58 17.34 -15.85 11.34
CA TYR A 58 16.98 -14.49 10.98
C TYR A 58 15.66 -14.48 10.21
N ALA A 59 14.76 -13.58 10.59
CA ALA A 59 13.53 -13.30 9.85
C ALA A 59 13.28 -11.79 9.79
N MET A 60 12.86 -11.30 8.62
CA MET A 60 12.50 -9.90 8.42
C MET A 60 11.08 -9.64 8.94
N PHE A 61 10.88 -8.44 9.50
CA PHE A 61 9.55 -7.92 9.88
C PHE A 61 9.26 -6.66 9.08
N ILE A 62 8.00 -6.49 8.68
CA ILE A 62 7.49 -5.27 8.07
C ILE A 62 6.68 -4.54 9.14
N PRO A 63 7.16 -3.41 9.67
CA PRO A 63 6.60 -2.77 10.85
C PRO A 63 5.43 -1.85 10.49
N TYR A 64 4.38 -2.41 9.89
CA TYR A 64 3.18 -1.67 9.50
C TYR A 64 2.04 -2.02 10.46
N ASP A 65 1.51 -1.01 11.14
CA ASP A 65 0.34 -1.15 12.01
C ASP A 65 -0.87 -0.48 11.38
N PHE A 66 -2.01 -1.17 11.33
CA PHE A 66 -3.24 -0.54 10.87
C PHE A 66 -3.90 0.26 12.01
N LYS A 67 -4.09 1.56 11.81
CA LYS A 67 -4.72 2.45 12.78
C LYS A 67 -5.47 3.59 12.10
N ASP A 68 -6.70 3.84 12.54
CA ASP A 68 -7.57 4.93 12.05
C ASP A 68 -7.70 4.97 10.50
N GLY A 69 -7.72 3.80 9.84
CA GLY A 69 -7.81 3.72 8.38
C GLY A 69 -6.49 3.91 7.63
N LEU A 70 -5.36 3.97 8.34
CA LEU A 70 -4.02 4.18 7.78
C LEU A 70 -3.06 3.06 8.21
N ALA A 71 -2.05 2.81 7.39
CA ALA A 71 -0.85 2.08 7.81
C ALA A 71 0.11 3.06 8.49
N GLU A 72 0.51 2.77 9.72
CA GLU A 72 1.50 3.53 10.49
C GLU A 72 2.84 2.81 10.53
N TYR A 73 3.92 3.53 10.26
CA TYR A 73 5.28 3.00 10.31
C TYR A 73 6.29 4.12 10.57
N SER A 74 7.49 3.76 11.05
CA SER A 74 8.53 4.75 11.38
C SER A 74 9.09 5.44 10.14
N PHE A 75 9.46 6.72 10.23
CA PHE A 75 10.17 7.41 9.14
C PHE A 75 11.46 6.72 8.70
N GLY A 76 12.16 6.10 9.66
CA GLY A 76 13.40 5.34 9.40
C GLY A 76 13.19 4.14 8.48
N CYS A 77 11.94 3.72 8.28
CA CYS A 77 11.54 2.67 7.36
C CYS A 77 11.52 3.14 5.90
N GLY A 78 11.61 4.44 5.61
CA GLY A 78 11.43 4.96 4.25
C GLY A 78 9.99 4.81 3.72
N LEU A 79 9.66 5.46 2.61
CA LEU A 79 8.27 5.54 2.14
C LEU A 79 7.67 4.20 1.71
N SER A 80 8.47 3.35 1.06
CA SER A 80 8.05 2.08 0.46
C SER A 80 9.07 0.95 0.65
N HIS A 81 10.07 1.13 1.52
CA HIS A 81 11.25 0.25 1.61
C HIS A 81 10.87 -1.22 1.80
N TYR A 82 9.88 -1.49 2.66
CA TYR A 82 9.43 -2.84 2.98
C TYR A 82 8.44 -3.43 1.97
N LEU A 83 7.99 -2.63 1.01
CA LEU A 83 7.07 -3.05 -0.04
C LEU A 83 7.81 -3.26 -1.38
N GLN A 84 9.13 -3.45 -1.38
CA GLN A 84 9.85 -3.70 -2.62
C GLN A 84 9.58 -5.10 -3.18
N ARG A 85 9.76 -5.28 -4.49
CA ARG A 85 9.31 -6.47 -5.25
C ARG A 85 9.71 -7.82 -4.63
N ASN A 86 10.87 -7.92 -4.00
CA ASN A 86 11.33 -9.17 -3.37
C ASN A 86 10.46 -9.59 -2.17
N GLU A 87 9.85 -8.62 -1.47
CA GLU A 87 9.00 -8.89 -0.32
C GLU A 87 7.55 -9.21 -0.72
N PHE A 88 7.10 -8.77 -1.90
CA PHE A 88 5.73 -9.03 -2.38
C PHE A 88 5.44 -10.52 -2.53
N GLU A 89 6.33 -11.28 -3.16
CA GLU A 89 6.17 -12.73 -3.33
C GLU A 89 6.06 -13.46 -2.00
N ASN A 90 6.87 -13.05 -1.01
CA ASN A 90 6.84 -13.59 0.34
C ASN A 90 5.54 -13.26 1.07
N ILE A 91 5.08 -12.00 1.00
CA ILE A 91 3.80 -11.58 1.59
C ILE A 91 2.66 -12.41 0.98
N ILE A 92 2.63 -12.54 -0.34
CA ILE A 92 1.54 -13.23 -1.05
C ILE A 92 1.52 -14.72 -0.71
N THR A 93 2.68 -15.38 -0.72
CA THR A 93 2.79 -16.82 -0.42
C THR A 93 2.25 -17.15 0.97
N ARG A 94 2.37 -16.20 1.92
CA ARG A 94 1.88 -16.36 3.29
C ARG A 94 0.46 -15.85 3.50
N SER A 95 -0.05 -15.01 2.59
CA SER A 95 -1.32 -14.29 2.76
C SER A 95 -2.36 -14.64 1.68
N GLN A 96 -2.20 -15.76 0.97
CA GLN A 96 -2.92 -16.14 -0.26
C GLN A 96 -4.47 -16.01 -0.24
N LYS A 97 -5.11 -15.83 0.93
CA LYS A 97 -6.56 -15.64 1.08
C LYS A 97 -7.01 -14.22 1.38
N GLU A 98 -6.09 -13.30 1.68
CA GLU A 98 -6.44 -11.96 2.15
C GLU A 98 -6.34 -10.91 1.05
N LEU A 99 -5.48 -11.12 0.05
CA LEU A 99 -5.31 -10.18 -1.04
C LEU A 99 -6.30 -10.46 -2.17
N SER A 100 -7.16 -9.48 -2.42
CA SER A 100 -8.11 -9.38 -3.53
C SER A 100 -7.50 -8.78 -4.80
N PHE A 101 -6.25 -8.30 -4.73
CA PHE A 101 -5.53 -7.67 -5.83
C PHE A 101 -4.16 -8.33 -6.05
N PRO A 102 -3.64 -8.32 -7.29
CA PRO A 102 -2.37 -8.98 -7.62
C PRO A 102 -1.18 -8.12 -7.18
N LEU A 103 -0.84 -8.16 -5.89
CA LEU A 103 0.25 -7.37 -5.30
C LEU A 103 1.59 -7.59 -6.02
N GLU A 104 1.91 -8.81 -6.45
CA GLU A 104 3.15 -9.17 -7.16
C GLU A 104 3.29 -8.47 -8.51
N LYS A 105 2.17 -8.11 -9.12
CA LYS A 105 2.13 -7.41 -10.42
C LYS A 105 2.11 -5.89 -10.24
N CYS A 106 2.01 -5.39 -9.02
CA CYS A 106 1.89 -3.97 -8.75
C CYS A 106 3.26 -3.27 -8.82
N ARG A 107 3.31 -2.14 -9.52
CA ARG A 107 4.35 -1.13 -9.25
C ARG A 107 3.88 -0.23 -8.12
N ILE A 108 4.80 0.23 -7.28
CA ILE A 108 4.50 1.20 -6.24
C ILE A 108 4.61 2.64 -6.76
N SER A 109 3.66 3.47 -6.36
CA SER A 109 3.74 4.92 -6.50
C SER A 109 3.40 5.57 -5.16
N MET A 110 4.31 6.37 -4.61
CA MET A 110 4.06 7.08 -3.34
C MET A 110 3.78 8.55 -3.62
N TYR A 111 2.77 9.10 -2.95
CA TYR A 111 2.40 10.51 -2.99
C TYR A 111 2.58 11.08 -1.59
N THR A 112 3.44 12.10 -1.47
CA THR A 112 3.61 12.87 -0.23
C THR A 112 2.33 13.69 0.06
N PRO A 113 2.18 14.26 1.27
CA PRO A 113 1.03 15.14 1.55
C PRO A 113 0.90 16.29 0.55
N ASP A 114 2.02 16.86 0.10
CA ASP A 114 2.03 17.92 -0.91
C ASP A 114 1.59 17.40 -2.28
N ASP A 115 2.00 16.19 -2.68
CA ASP A 115 1.55 15.58 -3.93
C ASP A 115 0.05 15.30 -3.91
N VAL A 116 -0.50 14.84 -2.77
CA VAL A 116 -1.95 14.65 -2.61
C VAL A 116 -2.69 15.98 -2.83
N LYS A 117 -2.15 17.08 -2.29
CA LYS A 117 -2.74 18.40 -2.43
C LYS A 117 -2.59 19.00 -3.83
N HIS A 118 -1.43 18.86 -4.44
CA HIS A 118 -1.08 19.62 -5.65
C HIS A 118 -1.16 18.81 -6.93
N ILE A 119 -0.99 17.48 -6.86
CA ILE A 119 -1.12 16.58 -8.02
C ILE A 119 -2.51 15.96 -8.07
N LEU A 120 -3.04 15.49 -6.92
CA LEU A 120 -4.38 14.90 -6.86
C LEU A 120 -5.48 15.92 -6.55
N SER A 121 -5.12 17.18 -6.28
CA SER A 121 -6.06 18.25 -5.94
C SER A 121 -7.01 17.91 -4.77
N CYS A 122 -6.53 17.11 -3.82
CA CYS A 122 -7.30 16.63 -2.66
C CYS A 122 -6.86 17.35 -1.38
N GLN A 123 -7.78 17.62 -0.45
CA GLN A 123 -7.43 18.24 0.84
C GLN A 123 -6.57 17.33 1.73
N GLY A 124 -6.67 16.01 1.54
CA GLY A 124 -5.92 14.99 2.26
C GLY A 124 -6.26 13.58 1.76
N VAL A 125 -5.75 12.55 2.43
CA VAL A 125 -5.91 11.15 1.96
C VAL A 125 -7.33 10.60 2.16
N PHE A 126 -8.15 11.28 2.95
CA PHE A 126 -9.56 10.97 3.19
C PHE A 126 -10.51 11.89 2.43
N ASP A 127 -10.00 12.72 1.51
CA ASP A 127 -10.85 13.50 0.63
C ASP A 127 -11.80 12.57 -0.15
N MET A 128 -13.09 12.93 -0.23
CA MET A 128 -14.10 12.13 -0.92
C MET A 128 -13.77 11.91 -2.41
N ASN A 129 -12.96 12.80 -3.00
CA ASN A 129 -12.57 12.73 -4.40
C ASN A 129 -11.29 11.94 -4.65
N ILE A 130 -10.59 11.45 -3.61
CA ILE A 130 -9.27 10.81 -3.75
C ILE A 130 -9.27 9.68 -4.78
N THR A 131 -10.31 8.86 -4.76
CA THR A 131 -10.49 7.72 -5.67
C THR A 131 -10.64 8.19 -7.12
N GLN A 132 -11.42 9.26 -7.34
CA GLN A 132 -11.64 9.86 -8.65
C GLN A 132 -10.37 10.54 -9.18
N SER A 133 -9.68 11.31 -8.34
CA SER A 133 -8.40 11.93 -8.68
C SER A 133 -7.34 10.89 -9.07
N LEU A 134 -7.31 9.74 -8.40
CA LEU A 134 -6.44 8.62 -8.77
C LEU A 134 -6.84 8.04 -10.13
N LYS A 135 -8.13 7.83 -10.41
CA LYS A 135 -8.59 7.37 -11.74
C LYS A 135 -8.08 8.30 -12.85
N GLU A 136 -8.30 9.60 -12.70
CA GLU A 136 -7.86 10.62 -13.66
C GLU A 136 -6.34 10.62 -13.82
N ARG A 137 -5.60 10.61 -12.70
CA ARG A 137 -4.13 10.61 -12.68
C ARG A 137 -3.53 9.43 -13.42
N PHE A 138 -4.17 8.27 -13.38
CA PHE A 138 -3.71 7.05 -14.03
C PHE A 138 -4.36 6.80 -15.40
N GLY A 139 -5.26 7.68 -15.85
CA GLY A 139 -5.92 7.59 -17.15
C GLY A 139 -6.97 6.48 -17.25
N ILE A 140 -7.60 6.13 -16.13
CA ILE A 140 -8.74 5.22 -16.03
C ILE A 140 -9.96 5.99 -16.57
N LYS A 141 -10.50 5.58 -17.73
CA LYS A 141 -11.65 6.23 -18.37
C LYS A 141 -12.92 5.53 -17.92
N GLU A 142 -13.93 6.26 -17.48
CA GLU A 142 -15.26 5.67 -17.36
C GLU A 142 -15.70 5.16 -18.72
N ILE A 143 -16.03 3.87 -18.80
CA ILE A 143 -16.69 3.30 -19.97
C ILE A 143 -18.13 3.79 -19.86
N ALA A 144 -18.51 4.71 -20.75
CA ALA A 144 -19.86 5.24 -20.89
C ALA A 144 -20.87 4.15 -21.31
#